data_AF-A0AAV8XEQ0-F1
#
_entry.id   AF-A0AAV8XEQ0-F1
#
_cell.length_a   1.000
_cell.length_b   1.000
_cell.length_c   1.000
_cell.angle_alpha   90.00
_cell.angle_beta   90.00
_cell.angle_gamma   90.00
#
_symmetry.space_group_name_H-M   'P 1'
#
loop_
_entity.id
_entity.type
_entity.pdbx_description
1 polymer ?
#
loop_
_entity_poly.entity_id
_entity_poly.type
_entity_poly.pdbx_seq_one_letter_code
_entity_poly.pdbx_strand_id
1 'polypeptide(L)'
;MPIHKDATYQCALCPYKAKQKKYLTTHMLSHKDVSKVTTYDCSFCPYKAKRKFHLTTHMLIHKDISEVTTYDCSFCSYKTKRKESLTAHMLTHKDASALTTYSCSFCSFKTKWKGNLTTHMLIHKDASEKKYVVTY
;
A
#
# COMPACT_ATOMS: atom_id res chain seq x y z
N MET A 1 27.45 -20.46 -17.33
CA MET A 1 26.22 -19.74 -16.95
C MET A 1 26.41 -19.20 -15.53
N PRO A 2 26.43 -17.88 -15.28
CA PRO A 2 26.69 -17.38 -13.93
C PRO A 2 25.43 -17.45 -13.08
N ILE A 3 25.55 -18.11 -11.93
CA ILE A 3 24.55 -18.17 -10.87
C ILE A 3 24.47 -16.78 -10.23
N HIS A 4 23.39 -16.03 -10.50
CA HIS A 4 23.11 -14.79 -9.77
C HIS A 4 22.75 -15.16 -8.32
N LYS A 5 23.73 -15.06 -7.42
CA LYS A 5 23.51 -15.08 -5.96
C LYS A 5 22.71 -13.81 -5.63
N ASP A 6 21.38 -13.94 -5.56
CA ASP A 6 20.46 -12.86 -5.20
C ASP A 6 20.66 -12.54 -3.71
N ALA A 7 21.71 -11.76 -3.42
CA ALA A 7 22.06 -11.37 -2.07
C ALA A 7 20.99 -10.43 -1.52
N THR A 8 20.06 -10.99 -0.75
CA THR A 8 18.99 -10.24 -0.10
C THR A 8 19.44 -9.74 1.27
N TYR A 9 18.99 -8.54 1.63
CA TYR A 9 19.23 -7.91 2.93
C TYR A 9 18.08 -8.29 3.87
N GLN A 10 18.35 -9.06 4.91
CA GLN A 10 17.33 -9.54 5.84
C GLN A 10 17.23 -8.64 7.08
N CYS A 11 16.01 -8.41 7.54
CA CYS A 11 15.76 -7.76 8.82
C CYS A 11 16.09 -8.71 9.97
N ALA A 12 16.78 -8.21 10.99
CA ALA A 12 17.11 -8.98 12.19
C ALA A 12 15.92 -9.14 13.15
N LEU A 13 14.87 -8.33 13.00
CA LEU A 13 13.73 -8.25 13.92
C LEU A 13 12.46 -8.91 13.39
N CYS A 14 12.41 -9.23 12.10
CA CYS A 14 11.25 -9.90 11.49
C CYS A 14 11.64 -10.62 10.17
N PRO A 15 10.73 -11.43 9.59
CA PRO A 15 11.00 -12.17 8.35
C PRO A 15 11.18 -11.31 7.08
N TYR A 16 11.17 -9.98 7.17
CA TYR A 16 11.29 -9.07 6.02
C TYR A 16 12.65 -9.21 5.32
N LYS A 17 12.62 -9.29 3.99
CA LYS A 17 13.81 -9.31 3.12
C LYS A 17 13.70 -8.20 2.08
N ALA A 18 14.80 -7.51 1.85
CA ALA A 18 14.94 -6.45 0.88
C ALA A 18 15.96 -6.80 -0.19
N LYS A 19 15.68 -6.44 -1.44
CA LYS A 19 16.64 -6.61 -2.55
C LYS A 19 17.79 -5.59 -2.51
N GLN A 20 17.63 -4.51 -1.74
CA GLN A 20 18.65 -3.46 -1.61
C GLN A 20 18.73 -2.98 -0.16
N LYS A 21 19.95 -2.66 0.29
CA LYS A 21 20.21 -2.16 1.64
C LYS A 21 19.33 -0.97 2.02
N LYS A 22 19.11 -0.03 1.08
CA LYS A 22 18.27 1.15 1.30
C LYS A 22 16.83 0.81 1.72
N TYR A 23 16.27 -0.28 1.21
CA TYR A 23 14.92 -0.72 1.57
C TYR A 23 14.92 -1.38 2.96
N LEU A 24 15.99 -2.10 3.32
CA LEU A 24 16.14 -2.59 4.69
C LEU A 24 16.30 -1.43 5.68
N THR A 25 17.16 -0.46 5.40
CA THR A 25 17.35 0.72 6.26
C THR A 25 16.04 1.48 6.50
N THR A 26 15.27 1.71 5.44
CA THR A 26 13.97 2.38 5.55
C THR A 26 12.89 1.50 6.18
N HIS A 27 13.00 0.17 6.10
CA HIS A 27 12.17 -0.77 6.83
C HIS A 27 12.47 -0.76 8.33
N MET A 28 13.74 -0.64 8.75
CA MET A 28 14.09 -0.60 10.18
C MET A 28 13.40 0.56 10.94
N LEU A 29 12.95 1.60 10.25
CA LEU A 29 12.12 2.67 10.82
C LEU A 29 10.75 2.18 11.32
N SER A 30 10.23 1.06 10.82
CA SER A 30 8.96 0.48 11.32
C SER A 30 9.11 -0.18 12.68
N HIS A 31 10.30 -0.67 13.02
CA HIS A 31 10.59 -1.29 14.31
C HIS A 31 10.92 -0.27 15.40
N LYS A 32 11.22 0.98 15.03
CA LYS A 32 11.48 2.05 15.99
C LYS A 32 10.17 2.69 16.45
N ASP A 33 10.14 3.01 17.73
CA ASP A 33 9.14 3.89 18.33
C ASP A 33 9.09 5.21 17.56
N VAL A 34 7.88 5.68 17.24
CA VAL A 34 7.66 6.94 16.52
C VAL A 34 8.30 8.12 17.24
N SER A 35 8.30 8.12 18.58
CA SER A 35 8.93 9.16 19.40
C SER A 35 10.46 9.21 19.28
N LYS A 36 11.08 8.09 18.88
CA LYS A 36 12.54 7.94 18.75
C LYS A 36 13.03 8.03 17.30
N VAL A 37 12.14 8.34 16.36
CA VAL A 37 12.44 8.50 14.94
C VAL A 37 12.30 9.96 14.59
N THR A 38 13.30 10.54 13.92
CA THR A 38 13.14 11.84 13.28
C THR A 38 12.00 11.75 12.26
N THR A 39 10.91 12.45 12.53
CA THR A 39 9.74 12.51 11.65
C THR A 39 9.78 13.75 10.77
N TYR A 40 9.00 13.69 9.71
CA TYR A 40 8.64 14.83 8.88
C TYR A 40 7.25 15.28 9.30
N ASP A 41 7.18 16.43 9.94
CA ASP A 41 5.97 16.93 10.57
C ASP A 41 5.18 17.81 9.58
N CYS A 42 3.85 17.68 9.59
CA CYS A 42 2.99 18.55 8.83
C CYS A 42 2.87 19.91 9.52
N SER A 43 2.95 20.99 8.74
CA SER A 43 2.78 22.36 9.24
C SER A 43 1.32 22.76 9.50
N PHE A 44 0.34 21.98 9.02
CA PHE A 44 -1.08 22.32 9.08
C PHE A 44 -1.90 21.44 10.02
N CYS A 45 -1.38 20.29 10.46
CA CYS A 45 -2.08 19.38 11.35
C CYS A 45 -1.11 18.49 12.15
N PRO A 46 -1.58 17.73 13.15
CA PRO A 46 -0.72 16.87 13.98
C PRO A 46 -0.07 15.67 13.27
N TYR A 47 -0.26 15.50 11.95
CA TYR A 47 0.27 14.36 11.20
C TYR A 47 1.78 14.37 11.11
N LYS A 48 2.40 13.20 11.32
CA LYS A 48 3.84 12.98 11.23
C LYS A 48 4.16 11.79 10.34
N ALA A 49 5.11 11.95 9.43
CA ALA A 49 5.56 10.90 8.53
C ALA A 49 6.97 10.42 8.86
N LYS A 50 7.19 9.09 8.85
CA LYS A 50 8.55 8.51 8.97
C LYS A 50 9.41 8.72 7.71
N ARG A 51 8.82 9.16 6.60
CA ARG A 51 9.52 9.37 5.32
C ARG A 51 9.01 10.63 4.64
N LYS A 52 9.93 11.39 4.03
CA LYS A 52 9.63 12.66 3.34
C LYS A 52 8.53 12.52 2.29
N PHE A 53 8.61 11.50 1.44
CA PHE A 53 7.60 11.26 0.40
C PHE A 53 6.17 11.13 0.98
N HIS A 54 6.00 10.45 2.12
CA HIS A 54 4.69 10.34 2.75
C HIS A 54 4.16 11.68 3.26
N LEU A 55 5.04 12.56 3.76
CA LEU A 55 4.65 13.93 4.07
C LEU A 55 4.27 14.67 2.78
N THR A 56 5.09 14.63 1.74
CA THR A 56 4.80 15.30 0.46
C THR A 56 3.44 14.89 -0.12
N THR A 57 3.11 13.59 -0.12
CA THR A 57 1.79 13.13 -0.55
C THR A 57 0.67 13.55 0.41
N HIS A 58 0.93 13.52 1.72
CA HIS A 58 -0.02 14.01 2.72
C HIS A 58 -0.36 15.49 2.51
N MET A 59 0.61 16.35 2.17
CA MET A 59 0.37 17.78 1.95
C MET A 59 -0.68 18.05 0.86
N LEU A 60 -0.96 17.09 -0.04
CA LEU A 60 -2.02 17.22 -1.04
C LEU A 60 -3.42 17.35 -0.41
N ILE A 61 -3.64 16.86 0.82
CA ILE A 61 -4.94 17.00 1.50
C ILE A 61 -5.23 18.44 1.91
N HIS A 62 -4.18 19.23 2.15
CA HIS A 62 -4.29 20.63 2.61
C HIS A 62 -4.39 21.63 1.46
N LYS A 63 -4.14 21.20 0.23
CA LYS A 63 -4.32 22.04 -0.96
C LYS A 63 -5.76 22.01 -1.43
N ASP A 64 -6.24 23.04 -2.10
CA ASP A 64 -7.50 22.90 -2.82
C ASP A 64 -7.33 21.97 -4.03
N ILE A 65 -8.43 21.35 -4.50
CA ILE A 65 -8.38 20.47 -5.69
C ILE A 65 -8.12 21.25 -6.99
N SER A 66 -8.50 22.52 -7.06
CA SER A 66 -8.25 23.41 -8.20
C SER A 66 -6.80 23.87 -8.32
N GLU A 67 -6.04 23.85 -7.21
CA GLU A 67 -4.65 24.31 -7.15
C GLU A 67 -3.62 23.22 -7.45
N VAL A 68 -4.08 22.01 -7.77
CA VAL A 68 -3.22 20.85 -7.99
C VAL A 68 -3.59 20.15 -9.29
N THR A 69 -2.56 19.62 -9.96
CA THR A 69 -2.81 18.70 -11.06
C THR A 69 -3.55 17.47 -10.54
N THR A 70 -4.75 17.25 -11.06
CA THR A 70 -5.59 16.12 -10.71
C THR A 70 -5.45 14.98 -11.72
N TYR A 71 -5.88 13.81 -11.26
CA TYR A 71 -6.16 12.65 -12.08
C TYR A 71 -7.67 12.56 -12.26
N ASP A 72 -8.10 12.71 -13.50
CA ASP A 72 -9.50 12.83 -13.86
C ASP A 72 -10.02 11.51 -14.42
N CYS A 73 -11.24 11.13 -14.06
CA CYS A 73 -11.90 9.99 -14.68
C CYS A 73 -12.37 10.36 -16.09
N SER A 74 -12.15 9.47 -17.05
CA SER A 74 -12.62 9.64 -18.42
C SER A 74 -14.12 9.32 -18.61
N PHE A 75 -14.78 8.72 -17.61
CA PHE A 75 -16.16 8.23 -17.71
C PHE A 75 -17.16 9.04 -16.87
N CYS A 76 -16.69 9.85 -15.90
CA CYS A 76 -17.56 10.67 -15.05
C CYS A 76 -16.81 11.89 -14.50
N SER A 77 -17.49 12.72 -13.71
CA SER A 77 -16.93 13.94 -13.11
C SER A 77 -15.97 13.71 -11.93
N TYR A 78 -15.61 12.46 -11.61
CA TYR A 78 -14.71 12.15 -10.50
C TYR A 78 -13.28 12.65 -10.78
N LYS A 79 -12.71 13.37 -9.80
CA LYS A 79 -11.33 13.86 -9.81
C LYS A 79 -10.64 13.51 -8.51
N THR A 80 -9.34 13.24 -8.57
CA THR A 80 -8.54 12.96 -7.36
C THR A 80 -7.11 13.44 -7.50
N LYS A 81 -6.48 13.75 -6.37
CA LYS A 81 -5.08 14.19 -6.31
C LYS A 81 -4.08 13.03 -6.35
N ARG A 82 -4.56 11.78 -6.32
CA ARG A 82 -3.72 10.58 -6.21
C ARG A 82 -4.03 9.59 -7.32
N LYS A 83 -3.01 9.15 -8.05
CA LYS A 83 -3.15 8.21 -9.17
C LYS A 83 -3.76 6.88 -8.73
N GLU A 84 -3.33 6.37 -7.59
CA GLU A 84 -3.85 5.13 -7.01
C GLU A 84 -5.34 5.20 -6.68
N SER A 85 -5.82 6.38 -6.27
CA SER A 85 -7.25 6.63 -6.04
C SER A 85 -8.02 6.61 -7.36
N LEU A 86 -7.45 7.15 -8.45
CA LEU A 86 -8.08 7.07 -9.76
C LEU A 86 -8.10 5.62 -10.24
N THR A 87 -6.97 4.89 -10.19
CA THR A 87 -6.93 3.47 -10.55
C THR A 87 -7.96 2.65 -9.77
N ALA A 88 -8.10 2.93 -8.47
CA ALA A 88 -9.10 2.29 -7.64
C ALA A 88 -10.53 2.66 -8.06
N HIS A 89 -10.77 3.93 -8.36
CA HIS A 89 -12.04 4.43 -8.86
C HIS A 89 -12.40 3.81 -10.22
N MET A 90 -11.45 3.60 -11.14
CA MET A 90 -11.73 2.98 -12.45
C MET A 90 -12.34 1.58 -12.33
N LEU A 91 -12.16 0.89 -11.20
CA LEU A 91 -12.83 -0.39 -10.94
C LEU A 91 -14.34 -0.25 -10.69
N THR A 92 -14.87 0.95 -10.42
CA THR A 92 -16.32 1.16 -10.27
C THR A 92 -17.05 1.28 -11.60
N HIS A 93 -16.32 1.53 -12.69
CA HIS A 93 -16.86 1.59 -14.06
C HIS A 93 -16.82 0.25 -14.78
N LYS A 94 -16.22 -0.78 -14.15
CA LYS A 94 -16.24 -2.15 -14.68
C LYS A 94 -17.48 -2.86 -14.15
N ASP A 95 -18.08 -3.69 -14.99
CA ASP A 95 -19.14 -4.62 -14.56
C ASP A 95 -18.62 -5.50 -13.42
N ALA A 96 -19.48 -5.77 -12.44
CA ALA A 96 -19.13 -6.57 -11.28
C ALA A 96 -18.63 -7.98 -11.65
N SER A 97 -19.08 -8.51 -12.78
CA SER A 97 -18.64 -9.77 -13.37
C SER A 97 -17.28 -9.70 -14.06
N ALA A 98 -16.81 -8.52 -14.46
CA ALA A 98 -15.49 -8.31 -15.05
C ALA A 98 -14.43 -7.90 -14.00
N LEU A 99 -14.82 -7.81 -12.73
CA LEU A 99 -13.94 -7.49 -11.64
C LEU A 99 -13.29 -8.74 -11.08
N THR A 100 -12.00 -8.88 -11.37
CA THR A 100 -11.15 -9.83 -10.68
C THR A 100 -11.24 -9.60 -9.18
N THR A 101 -11.76 -10.59 -8.46
CA THR A 101 -11.91 -10.57 -7.02
C THR A 101 -10.91 -11.50 -6.35
N TYR A 102 -10.50 -11.12 -5.15
CA TYR A 102 -9.65 -11.91 -4.29
C TYR A 102 -10.54 -12.57 -3.23
N SER A 103 -10.61 -13.89 -3.26
CA SER A 103 -11.40 -14.69 -2.32
C SER A 103 -10.50 -15.32 -1.26
N CYS A 104 -10.95 -15.28 -0.01
CA CYS A 104 -10.33 -16.05 1.07
C CYS A 104 -10.55 -17.55 0.82
N SER A 105 -9.52 -18.37 1.01
CA SER A 105 -9.65 -19.83 0.91
C SER A 105 -10.26 -20.48 2.16
N PHE A 106 -10.35 -19.74 3.28
CA PHE A 106 -10.79 -20.27 4.58
C PHE A 106 -12.20 -19.83 4.99
N CYS A 107 -12.76 -18.81 4.33
CA CYS A 107 -14.11 -18.32 4.64
C CYS A 107 -14.74 -17.62 3.42
N SER A 108 -15.98 -17.15 3.58
CA SER A 108 -16.74 -16.48 2.52
C SER A 108 -16.30 -15.03 2.22
N PHE A 109 -15.23 -14.53 2.84
CA PHE A 109 -14.73 -13.17 2.60
C PHE A 109 -14.19 -13.00 1.18
N LYS A 110 -14.67 -11.95 0.50
CA LYS A 110 -14.26 -11.56 -0.85
C LYS A 110 -13.98 -10.06 -0.91
N THR A 111 -12.99 -9.67 -1.70
CA THR A 111 -12.64 -8.26 -1.89
C THR A 111 -12.04 -8.00 -3.26
N LYS A 112 -12.25 -6.81 -3.82
CA LYS A 112 -11.54 -6.33 -5.02
C LYS A 112 -10.10 -5.88 -4.75
N TRP A 113 -9.71 -5.77 -3.47
CA TRP A 113 -8.40 -5.25 -3.06
C TRP A 113 -7.52 -6.34 -2.45
N LYS A 114 -6.41 -6.66 -3.12
CA LYS A 114 -5.42 -7.64 -2.62
C LYS A 114 -4.90 -7.32 -1.21
N GLY A 115 -4.68 -6.04 -0.92
CA GLY A 115 -4.23 -5.59 0.40
C GLY A 115 -5.22 -5.95 1.51
N ASN A 116 -6.51 -5.75 1.26
CA ASN A 116 -7.57 -6.10 2.21
C ASN A 116 -7.61 -7.61 2.46
N LEU A 117 -7.44 -8.43 1.41
CA LEU A 117 -7.35 -9.87 1.62
C LEU A 117 -6.11 -10.23 2.44
N THR A 118 -4.96 -9.63 2.14
CA THR A 118 -3.70 -9.88 2.88
C THR A 118 -3.86 -9.57 4.37
N THR A 119 -4.50 -8.45 4.71
CA THR A 119 -4.81 -8.10 6.11
C THR A 119 -5.85 -9.02 6.71
N HIS A 120 -6.90 -9.36 5.95
CA HIS A 120 -7.91 -10.33 6.38
C HIS A 120 -7.28 -11.68 6.74
N MET A 121 -6.29 -12.16 5.99
CA MET A 121 -5.61 -13.42 6.31
C MET A 121 -4.93 -13.43 7.69
N LEU A 122 -4.67 -12.27 8.31
CA LEU A 122 -4.12 -12.19 9.65
C LEU A 122 -5.13 -12.67 10.73
N ILE A 123 -6.43 -12.64 10.44
CA ILE A 123 -7.46 -13.11 11.39
C ILE A 123 -7.48 -14.64 11.49
N HIS A 124 -7.05 -15.34 10.43
CA HIS A 124 -7.02 -16.80 10.39
C HIS A 124 -5.83 -17.40 11.15
N LYS A 125 -4.97 -16.55 11.74
CA LYS A 125 -3.91 -16.79 12.75
C LYS A 125 -3.02 -18.06 12.68
N ASP A 126 -3.08 -18.84 11.61
CA ASP A 126 -2.10 -19.86 11.21
C ASP A 126 -1.51 -19.46 9.85
N ALA A 127 -0.51 -18.58 9.93
CA ALA A 127 0.07 -17.87 8.79
C ALA A 127 1.13 -18.69 8.02
N SER A 128 0.93 -20.00 7.82
CA SER A 128 1.89 -20.83 7.07
C SER A 128 1.50 -21.08 5.61
N GLU A 129 0.27 -20.80 5.18
CA GLU A 129 -0.11 -20.91 3.76
C GLU A 129 -0.96 -19.73 3.29
N LYS A 130 -0.31 -18.74 2.67
CA LYS A 130 -0.99 -17.65 1.95
C LYS A 130 -1.61 -18.21 0.66
N LYS A 131 -2.70 -18.96 0.78
CA LYS A 131 -3.52 -19.38 -0.35
C LYS A 131 -4.65 -18.36 -0.50
N TYR A 132 -4.67 -17.69 -1.65
CA TYR A 132 -5.83 -16.92 -2.08
C TYR A 132 -6.14 -17.30 -3.52
N VAL A 133 -7.42 -17.37 -3.83
CA VAL A 133 -7.88 -17.68 -5.19
C VAL A 133 -8.25 -16.38 -5.86
N VAL A 134 -7.68 -16.15 -7.03
CA VAL A 134 -8.07 -15.05 -7.92
C VAL A 134 -9.23 -15.58 -8.76
N THR A 135 -10.40 -14.98 -8.59
CA THR A 135 -11.62 -15.35 -9.33
C THR A 135 -11.89 -14.29 -10.40
N TYR A 136 -12.12 -14.76 -11.63
CA TYR A 136 -12.43 -13.95 -12.80
C TYR A 136 -13.92 -13.81 -13.01
#